data_AF-A0A2P5F2F3-F1
#
_entry.id   AF-A0A2P5F2F3-F1
#
_cell.length_a   1.000
_cell.length_b   1.000
_cell.length_c   1.000
_cell.angle_alpha   90.00
_cell.angle_beta   90.00
_cell.angle_gamma   90.00
#
_symmetry.space_group_name_H-M   'P 1'
#
loop_
_entity.id
_entity.type
_entity.pdbx_description
1 polymer ?
#
loop_
_entity_poly.entity_id
_entity_poly.type
_entity_poly.pdbx_seq_one_letter_code
_entity_poly.pdbx_strand_id
1 'polypeptide(L)'
;MPEDLNRTTYMFSATMPLAIEKLARNYLRNPVMVSVGTIGKAVELVTQNVVLITESEKFGKLKRLLDEFGDQKIGIVFVNTKNNVETVAKKLDNANYRATTLHSGKS
;
A
#
# COMPACT_ATOMS: atom_id res chain seq x y z
N MET A 1 -10.69 25.47 18.95
CA MET A 1 -9.91 26.13 17.87
C MET A 1 -10.58 27.45 17.58
N PRO A 2 -9.85 28.58 17.50
CA PRO A 2 -10.48 29.83 17.11
C PRO A 2 -10.99 29.68 15.67
N GLU A 3 -12.23 30.10 15.44
CA GLU A 3 -12.79 30.18 14.10
C GLU A 3 -12.16 31.36 13.37
N ASP A 4 -10.99 31.13 12.78
CA ASP A 4 -10.40 32.07 11.85
C ASP A 4 -11.28 32.05 10.58
N LEU A 5 -12.20 33.03 10.48
CA LEU A 5 -13.24 33.14 9.46
C LEU A 5 -12.69 33.13 8.02
N ASN A 6 -11.37 33.30 7.85
CA ASN A 6 -10.68 33.36 6.57
C ASN A 6 -9.84 32.11 6.23
N ARG A 7 -9.89 31.03 7.02
CA ARG A 7 -9.12 29.81 6.69
C ARG A 7 -9.70 29.13 5.45
N THR A 8 -8.91 29.10 4.37
CA THR A 8 -9.20 28.28 3.19
C THR A 8 -8.54 26.91 3.34
N THR A 9 -9.32 25.84 3.22
CA THR A 9 -8.84 24.45 3.32
C THR A 9 -8.95 23.78 1.96
N TYR A 10 -7.88 23.14 1.51
CA TYR A 10 -7.88 22.27 0.33
C TYR A 10 -7.71 20.81 0.77
N MET A 11 -8.49 19.92 0.17
CA MET A 11 -8.37 18.48 0.40
C MET A 11 -8.10 17.78 -0.94
N PHE A 12 -6.98 17.07 -1.02
CA PHE A 12 -6.61 16.27 -2.17
C PHE A 12 -6.74 14.80 -1.80
N SER A 13 -7.48 14.03 -2.60
CA SER A 13 -7.63 12.59 -2.40
C SER A 13 -7.71 11.86 -3.73
N ALA A 14 -6.98 10.74 -3.82
CA ALA A 14 -7.06 9.85 -4.98
C ALA A 14 -8.35 9.00 -4.97
N THR A 15 -8.97 8.82 -3.80
CA THR A 15 -10.20 8.03 -3.62
C THR A 15 -11.19 8.75 -2.70
N MET A 16 -12.48 8.42 -2.79
CA MET A 16 -13.53 9.02 -1.94
C MET A 16 -14.35 7.95 -1.20
N PRO A 17 -13.74 7.15 -0.30
CA PRO A 17 -14.52 6.29 0.59
C PRO A 17 -15.25 7.14 1.66
N LEU A 18 -16.29 6.58 2.27
CA LEU A 18 -17.14 7.27 3.27
C LEU A 18 -16.34 7.94 4.40
N ALA A 19 -15.21 7.37 4.81
CA ALA A 19 -14.35 7.95 5.84
C ALA A 19 -13.74 9.30 5.40
N ILE A 20 -13.29 9.41 4.15
CA ILE A 20 -12.74 10.65 3.58
C ILE A 20 -13.86 11.67 3.37
N GLU A 21 -15.06 11.23 2.96
CA GLU A 21 -16.21 12.13 2.85
C GLU A 21 -16.59 12.75 4.21
N LYS A 22 -16.62 11.95 5.29
CA LYS A 22 -16.86 12.45 6.64
C LYS A 22 -15.78 13.46 7.07
N LEU A 23 -14.51 13.17 6.75
CA LEU A 23 -13.42 14.11 7.02
C LEU A 23 -13.62 15.43 6.26
N ALA A 24 -13.98 15.37 4.98
CA ALA A 24 -14.26 16.54 4.15
C ALA A 24 -15.36 17.42 4.78
N ARG A 25 -16.47 16.81 5.23
CA ARG A 25 -17.59 17.52 5.88
C ARG A 25 -17.18 18.23 7.17
N ASN A 26 -16.19 17.69 7.90
CA ASN A 26 -15.74 18.28 9.16
C ASN A 26 -14.78 19.46 8.97
N TYR A 27 -13.99 19.46 7.88
CA TYR A 27 -12.89 20.41 7.69
C TYR A 27 -13.11 21.43 6.57
N LEU A 28 -14.01 21.14 5.63
CA LEU A 28 -14.33 22.01 4.51
C LEU A 28 -15.66 22.73 4.72
N ARG A 29 -15.71 24.01 4.36
CA ARG A 29 -16.93 24.83 4.36
C ARG A 29 -17.38 25.04 2.91
N ASN A 30 -18.57 24.57 2.56
CA ASN A 30 -19.14 24.65 1.20
C ASN A 30 -18.12 24.34 0.07
N PRO A 31 -17.46 23.17 0.06
CA PRO A 31 -16.40 22.87 -0.89
C PRO A 31 -16.93 22.67 -2.31
N VAL A 32 -16.17 23.14 -3.30
CA VAL A 32 -16.33 22.71 -4.69
C VAL A 32 -15.52 21.43 -4.90
N MET A 33 -16.17 20.38 -5.39
CA MET A 33 -15.52 19.12 -5.74
C MET A 33 -15.02 19.17 -7.18
N VAL A 34 -13.72 18.98 -7.37
CA VAL A 34 -13.10 18.81 -8.69
C VAL A 34 -12.64 17.36 -8.82
N SER A 35 -13.14 16.66 -9.83
CA SER A 35 -12.76 15.27 -10.11
C SER A 35 -12.05 15.20 -11.46
N VAL A 36 -10.89 14.54 -11.48
CA VAL A 36 -10.10 14.30 -12.69
C VAL A 36 -10.04 12.79 -12.93
N GLY A 37 -10.52 12.34 -14.09
CA GLY A 37 -10.66 10.91 -14.40
C GLY A 37 -11.96 10.29 -13.90
N THR A 38 -12.09 8.96 -14.01
CA THR A 38 -13.28 8.23 -13.50
C THR A 38 -13.01 7.77 -12.06
N ILE A 39 -13.84 8.23 -11.11
CA ILE A 39 -13.79 7.81 -9.71
C ILE A 39 -13.95 6.28 -9.65
N GLY A 40 -12.97 5.58 -9.07
CA GLY A 40 -12.99 4.12 -8.91
C GLY A 40 -12.09 3.33 -9.86
N LYS A 41 -11.51 3.95 -10.90
CA LYS A 41 -10.66 3.25 -11.89
C LYS A 41 -9.24 2.93 -11.47
N ALA A 42 -8.79 3.36 -10.28
CA ALA A 42 -7.45 3.02 -9.79
C ALA A 42 -7.21 1.50 -9.74
N VAL A 43 -8.27 0.70 -9.58
CA VAL A 43 -8.20 -0.77 -9.60
C VAL A 43 -7.99 -1.33 -11.02
N GLU A 44 -8.49 -0.68 -12.07
CA GLU A 44 -8.40 -1.20 -13.45
C GLU A 44 -6.96 -1.20 -13.99
N LEU A 45 -6.07 -0.39 -13.40
CA LEU A 45 -4.65 -0.33 -13.78
C LEU A 45 -3.78 -1.38 -13.07
N VAL A 46 -4.33 -2.12 -12.10
CA VAL A 46 -3.59 -3.11 -11.31
C VAL A 46 -3.95 -4.51 -11.78
N THR A 47 -2.98 -5.22 -12.34
CA THR A 47 -3.12 -6.66 -12.62
C THR A 47 -3.06 -7.44 -11.31
N GLN A 48 -4.12 -8.19 -11.00
CA GLN A 48 -4.21 -9.01 -9.80
C GLN A 48 -4.15 -10.49 -10.16
N ASN A 49 -3.21 -11.21 -9.56
CA ASN A 49 -3.06 -12.65 -9.76
C ASN A 49 -3.24 -13.38 -8.43
N VAL A 50 -4.10 -14.40 -8.40
CA VAL A 50 -4.36 -15.22 -7.21
C VAL A 50 -3.93 -16.65 -7.49
N VAL A 51 -3.16 -17.23 -6.58
CA VAL A 51 -2.72 -18.63 -6.66
C VAL A 51 -3.07 -19.35 -5.36
N LEU A 52 -3.64 -20.55 -5.49
CA LEU A 52 -3.92 -21.44 -4.36
C LEU A 52 -2.69 -22.32 -4.13
N ILE A 53 -2.02 -22.12 -2.99
CA ILE A 53 -0.82 -22.86 -2.60
C ILE A 53 -0.82 -23.10 -1.09
N THR A 54 -0.11 -24.13 -0.67
CA THR A 54 0.12 -24.41 0.75
C THR A 54 1.17 -23.47 1.34
N GLU A 55 1.23 -23.37 2.67
CA GLU A 55 2.21 -22.52 3.36
C GLU A 55 3.67 -22.90 3.05
N SER A 56 3.97 -24.19 2.90
CA SER A 56 5.32 -24.68 2.59
C SER A 56 5.78 -24.26 1.19
N GLU A 57 4.84 -24.10 0.24
CA GLU A 57 5.14 -23.73 -1.14
C GLU A 57 5.37 -22.22 -1.33
N LYS A 58 4.87 -21.38 -0.42
CA LYS A 58 4.92 -19.90 -0.56
C LYS A 58 6.31 -19.37 -0.80
N PHE A 59 7.31 -19.84 -0.05
CA PHE A 59 8.68 -19.32 -0.21
C PHE A 59 9.27 -19.70 -1.57
N GLY A 60 9.05 -20.93 -2.03
CA GLY A 60 9.47 -21.37 -3.36
C GLY A 60 8.81 -20.55 -4.47
N LYS A 61 7.50 -20.25 -4.34
CA LYS A 61 6.79 -19.40 -5.28
C LYS A 61 7.29 -17.95 -5.26
N LEU A 62 7.57 -17.40 -4.07
CA LEU A 62 8.14 -16.06 -3.93
C LEU A 62 9.46 -15.91 -4.66
N LYS A 63 10.39 -16.87 -4.52
CA LYS A 63 11.67 -16.83 -5.26
C LYS A 63 11.45 -16.75 -6.77
N ARG A 64 10.62 -17.64 -7.33
CA ARG A 64 10.30 -17.62 -8.76
C ARG A 64 9.74 -16.29 -9.22
N LEU A 65 8.84 -15.69 -8.42
CA LEU A 65 8.30 -14.37 -8.72
C LEU A 65 9.38 -13.29 -8.69
N LEU A 66 10.33 -13.34 -7.76
CA LEU A 66 11.44 -12.39 -7.69
C LEU A 66 12.42 -12.56 -8.86
N ASP A 67 12.70 -13.80 -9.26
CA ASP A 67 13.55 -14.12 -10.41
C ASP A 67 12.93 -13.59 -11.73
N GLU A 68 11.61 -13.77 -11.90
CA GLU A 68 10.85 -13.22 -13.03
C GLU A 68 10.72 -11.68 -12.96
N PHE A 69 10.72 -11.11 -11.75
CA PHE A 69 10.57 -9.67 -11.54
C PHE A 69 11.80 -8.90 -12.03
N GLY A 70 12.99 -9.44 -11.77
CA GLY A 70 14.28 -8.89 -12.19
C GLY A 70 14.82 -7.75 -11.30
N ASP A 71 16.14 -7.51 -11.40
CA ASP A 71 16.88 -6.65 -10.45
C ASP A 71 16.63 -5.14 -10.54
N GLN A 72 15.98 -4.68 -11.60
CA GLN A 72 15.75 -3.23 -11.84
C GLN A 72 14.46 -2.70 -11.22
N LYS A 73 13.69 -3.57 -10.55
CA LYS A 73 12.38 -3.22 -10.01
C LYS A 73 12.37 -3.29 -8.49
N ILE A 74 11.51 -2.48 -7.87
CA ILE A 74 11.28 -2.47 -6.42
C ILE A 74 9.91 -3.08 -6.16
N GLY A 75 9.86 -4.06 -5.24
CA GLY A 75 8.64 -4.75 -4.84
C GLY A 75 8.42 -4.67 -3.33
N ILE A 76 7.16 -4.74 -2.91
CA ILE A 76 6.77 -4.83 -1.50
C ILE A 76 6.11 -6.20 -1.29
N VAL A 77 6.60 -6.95 -0.30
CA VAL A 77 6.03 -8.24 0.11
C VAL A 77 5.36 -8.07 1.47
N PHE A 78 4.04 -8.17 1.51
CA PHE A 78 3.28 -8.10 2.75
C PHE A 78 3.25 -9.45 3.47
N VAL A 79 3.51 -9.43 4.79
CA VAL A 79 3.50 -10.62 5.65
C VAL A 79 2.75 -10.28 6.93
N ASN A 80 1.92 -11.22 7.43
CA ASN A 80 0.93 -10.93 8.48
C ASN A 80 1.50 -10.58 9.86
N THR A 81 2.69 -11.07 10.23
CA THR A 81 3.25 -10.85 11.58
C THR A 81 4.69 -10.38 11.53
N LYS A 82 5.09 -9.54 12.49
CA LYS A 82 6.47 -9.05 12.64
C LYS A 82 7.49 -10.20 12.66
N ASN A 83 7.22 -11.27 13.40
CA ASN A 83 8.12 -12.42 13.47
C ASN A 83 8.27 -13.10 12.12
N ASN A 84 7.18 -13.26 11.36
CA ASN A 84 7.23 -13.85 10.03
C ASN A 84 7.96 -12.95 9.03
N VAL A 85 7.86 -11.62 9.14
CA VAL A 85 8.66 -10.68 8.34
C VAL A 85 10.15 -10.96 8.52
N GLU A 86 10.62 -11.05 9.77
CA GLU A 86 12.03 -11.33 10.06
C GLU A 86 12.46 -12.73 9.56
N THR A 87 11.60 -13.75 9.71
CA THR A 87 11.86 -15.09 9.16
C THR A 87 11.98 -15.08 7.63
N VAL A 88 11.06 -14.41 6.94
CA VAL A 88 11.07 -14.34 5.47
C VAL A 88 12.29 -13.55 4.98
N ALA A 89 12.62 -12.42 5.62
CA ALA A 89 13.78 -11.62 5.26
C ALA A 89 15.09 -12.39 5.39
N LYS A 90 15.28 -13.15 6.48
CA LYS A 90 16.46 -14.03 6.63
C LYS A 90 16.53 -15.11 5.55
N LYS A 91 15.39 -15.69 5.16
CA LYS A 91 15.36 -16.67 4.06
C LYS A 91 15.72 -16.05 2.71
N LEU A 92 15.28 -14.81 2.47
CA LEU A 92 15.63 -14.06 1.26
C LEU A 92 17.11 -13.69 1.22
N ASP A 93 17.67 -13.23 2.34
CA ASP A 93 19.09 -12.92 2.49
C ASP A 93 19.97 -14.16 2.25
N ASN A 94 19.63 -15.30 2.86
CA ASN A 94 20.29 -16.58 2.62
C ASN A 94 20.17 -17.07 1.16
N ALA A 95 19.17 -16.59 0.41
CA ALA A 95 18.97 -16.88 -1.00
C ALA A 95 19.56 -15.79 -1.92
N ASN A 96 20.35 -14.86 -1.38
CA ASN A 96 21.01 -13.75 -2.06
C ASN A 96 20.06 -12.68 -2.65
N TYR A 97 18.84 -12.55 -2.14
CA TYR A 97 17.97 -11.41 -2.48
C TYR A 97 18.19 -10.25 -1.52
N ARG A 98 18.33 -9.04 -2.07
CA ARG A 98 18.40 -7.81 -1.28
C ARG A 98 17.01 -7.42 -0.78
N ALA A 99 16.75 -7.60 0.51
CA ALA A 99 15.48 -7.24 1.14
C ALA A 99 15.72 -6.46 2.44
N THR A 100 14.86 -5.48 2.72
CA THR A 100 14.80 -4.78 4.00
C THR A 100 13.46 -5.04 4.69
N THR A 101 13.41 -4.94 6.02
CA THR A 101 12.17 -5.14 6.79
C THR A 101 11.59 -3.80 7.24
N LEU A 102 10.26 -3.71 7.24
CA LEU A 102 9.52 -2.55 7.74
C LEU A 102 8.41 -3.03 8.67
N HIS A 103 8.43 -2.57 9.91
CA HIS A 103 7.39 -2.82 10.91
C HIS A 103 7.45 -1.74 12.00
N SER A 104 6.35 -1.47 12.71
CA SER A 104 6.22 -0.36 13.67
C SER A 104 7.23 -0.33 14.84
N GLY A 105 7.96 -1.42 15.09
CA GLY A 105 9.04 -1.48 16.10
C GLY A 105 10.48 -1.50 15.56
N LYS A 106 10.71 -1.17 14.29
CA LYS A 106 12.05 -0.91 13.70
C LYS A 106 11.88 0.40 12.92
N SER A 107 12.51 1.45 13.43
CA SER A 107 12.67 2.76 12.78
C SER A 107 14.13 2.96 12.46
#